data_AF-A0A3M1QEC1-F1
#
_entry.id   AF-A0A3M1QEC1-F1
#
_cell.length_a   1.000
_cell.length_b   1.000
_cell.length_c   1.000
_cell.angle_alpha   90.00
_cell.angle_beta   90.00
_cell.angle_gamma   90.00
#
_symmetry.space_group_name_H-M   'P 1'
#
loop_
_entity.id
_entity.type
_entity.pdbx_description
1 polymer ?
#
loop_
_entity_poly.entity_id
_entity_poly.type
_entity_poly.pdbx_seq_one_letter_code
_entity_poly.pdbx_strand_id
1 'polypeptide(L)'
;MDSTTARKMAVTAATAWNESRPYANGDQPRVDSYFGCDVFSQRVMRQRLPGDVYQRLLRTIERGERLDPDVADVVAAAMKDWAIERGATHYTHWFLPLTGLTAEKHDSLVVPDGQGGVVYALSGADLCQGEPDASSFPSGGLRATFEARGYTAWDPTSPAFLNRGENNVTLCIPTAFVSWTGAALDQKTPLLRSMDALSTQALRVLRIFGADAGVSRVYTTVGAEQEYFLVDRNLFYARPDLLTCDRTLFGAKPPKGQQMEDHYFGTIPPRVLAFMADVERELYRMGIPVKTRHNEVAPGQYEIAPLHENSNVACDHQMLIMETLKRVAPRYGLQAILHEKPFAGLNGSGKHNNWSIVTDTGVNLLDPRDETHTNMQFLVFLCAVIRAVDLHADLL
;
A
#
# COMPACT_ATOMS: atom_id res chain seq x y z
N MET A 1 37.29 15.65 3.79
CA MET A 1 37.62 14.52 4.70
C MET A 1 38.11 13.37 3.85
N ASP A 2 39.20 12.70 4.25
CA ASP A 2 39.64 11.48 3.56
C ASP A 2 38.55 10.39 3.67
N SER A 3 38.30 9.66 2.57
CA SER A 3 37.30 8.59 2.45
C SER A 3 37.48 7.50 3.51
N THR A 4 38.73 7.24 3.90
CA THR A 4 39.10 6.29 4.95
C THR A 4 38.58 6.73 6.33
N THR A 5 38.59 8.03 6.60
CA THR A 5 38.12 8.60 7.86
C THR A 5 36.59 8.55 7.95
N ALA A 6 35.89 8.88 6.86
CA ALA A 6 34.42 8.82 6.81
C ALA A 6 33.89 7.38 7.05
N ARG A 7 34.53 6.37 6.43
CA ARG A 7 34.18 4.96 6.63
C ARG A 7 34.41 4.50 8.07
N LYS A 8 35.56 4.86 8.67
CA LYS A 8 35.84 4.52 10.08
C LYS A 8 34.82 5.15 11.02
N MET A 9 34.47 6.42 10.80
CA MET A 9 33.44 7.10 11.59
C MET A 9 32.07 6.43 11.46
N ALA A 10 31.67 6.03 10.25
CA ALA A 10 30.41 5.32 10.04
C ALA A 10 30.38 3.96 10.76
N VAL A 11 31.51 3.21 10.75
CA VAL A 11 31.62 1.95 11.49
C VAL A 11 31.53 2.20 13.00
N THR A 12 32.25 3.19 13.52
CA THR A 12 32.17 3.55 14.95
C THR A 12 30.75 3.92 15.36
N ALA A 13 30.05 4.72 14.55
CA ALA A 13 28.67 5.10 14.80
C ALA A 13 27.71 3.90 14.77
N ALA A 14 27.89 2.97 13.81
CA ALA A 14 27.10 1.75 13.73
C ALA A 14 27.31 0.84 14.96
N THR A 15 28.55 0.72 15.45
CA THR A 15 28.87 -0.08 16.66
C THR A 15 28.45 0.59 17.96
N ALA A 16 28.33 1.91 17.96
CA ALA A 16 27.92 2.70 19.12
C ALA A 16 26.40 2.91 19.16
N TRP A 17 25.64 2.38 18.20
CA TRP A 17 24.18 2.48 18.20
C TRP A 17 23.64 1.82 19.48
N ASN A 18 23.01 2.63 20.31
CA ASN A 18 22.45 2.20 21.57
C ASN A 18 20.92 2.29 21.48
N GLU A 19 20.22 1.37 22.13
CA GLU A 19 18.75 1.33 22.14
C GLU A 19 18.21 2.52 22.95
N SER A 20 18.13 3.71 22.36
CA SER A 20 17.20 4.73 22.86
C SER A 20 15.79 4.28 22.47
N ARG A 21 15.23 3.34 23.25
CA ARG A 21 13.91 2.74 22.98
C ARG A 21 12.83 3.82 23.11
N PRO A 22 12.01 4.08 22.08
CA PRO A 22 10.75 4.80 22.30
C PRO A 22 9.74 3.95 23.10
N TYR A 23 9.91 2.62 23.14
CA TYR A 23 9.03 1.69 23.86
C TYR A 23 9.86 0.71 24.72
N ALA A 24 10.35 1.19 25.86
CA ALA A 24 11.07 0.34 26.81
C ALA A 24 10.09 -0.56 27.58
N ASN A 25 10.06 -1.88 27.27
CA ASN A 25 9.60 -3.02 28.10
C ASN A 25 8.33 -2.90 28.98
N GLY A 26 7.54 -1.83 28.87
CA GLY A 26 6.22 -1.70 29.49
C GLY A 26 5.15 -2.36 28.64
N ASP A 27 3.99 -2.62 29.26
CA ASP A 27 2.79 -3.23 28.67
C ASP A 27 2.56 -2.75 27.23
N GLN A 28 3.08 -3.51 26.27
CA GLN A 28 2.72 -3.27 24.88
C GLN A 28 1.25 -3.64 24.75
N PRO A 29 0.40 -2.73 24.25
CA PRO A 29 -1.00 -3.04 24.10
C PRO A 29 -1.14 -4.27 23.19
N ARG A 30 -2.10 -5.14 23.48
CA ARG A 30 -2.37 -6.28 22.61
C ARG A 30 -2.79 -5.79 21.23
N VAL A 31 -2.38 -6.50 20.17
CA VAL A 31 -2.68 -6.11 18.76
C VAL A 31 -4.17 -5.87 18.55
N ASP A 32 -5.05 -6.67 19.15
CA ASP A 32 -6.51 -6.53 19.03
C ASP A 32 -7.04 -5.17 19.52
N SER A 33 -6.33 -4.48 20.42
CA SER A 33 -6.76 -3.17 20.93
C SER A 33 -6.50 -2.01 19.96
N TYR A 34 -5.58 -2.16 19.01
CA TYR A 34 -5.19 -1.10 18.07
C TYR A 34 -5.23 -1.49 16.60
N PHE A 35 -5.53 -2.75 16.28
CA PHE A 35 -5.65 -3.21 14.89
C PHE A 35 -6.76 -2.43 14.16
N GLY A 36 -6.40 -1.79 13.04
CA GLY A 36 -7.29 -0.95 12.23
C GLY A 36 -7.84 0.28 12.95
N CYS A 37 -7.23 0.73 14.05
CA CYS A 37 -7.74 1.88 14.82
C CYS A 37 -7.61 3.22 14.08
N ASP A 38 -6.71 3.30 13.09
CA ASP A 38 -6.49 4.45 12.23
C ASP A 38 -7.20 4.30 10.87
N VAL A 39 -8.16 3.37 10.75
CA VAL A 39 -8.93 3.14 9.52
C VAL A 39 -10.40 3.49 9.74
N PHE A 40 -11.00 4.23 8.81
CA PHE A 40 -12.45 4.47 8.75
C PHE A 40 -13.15 3.22 8.20
N SER A 41 -13.02 2.12 8.93
CA SER A 41 -13.50 0.79 8.53
C SER A 41 -15.02 0.71 8.48
N GLN A 42 -15.56 -0.34 7.85
CA GLN A 42 -17.00 -0.62 7.86
C GLN A 42 -17.59 -0.66 9.28
N ARG A 43 -16.83 -1.12 10.28
CA ARG A 43 -17.24 -1.08 11.69
C ARG A 43 -17.45 0.35 12.18
N VAL A 44 -16.53 1.25 11.86
CA VAL A 44 -16.63 2.68 12.22
C VAL A 44 -17.76 3.35 11.45
N MET A 45 -17.86 3.08 10.14
CA MET A 45 -18.97 3.56 9.31
C MET A 45 -20.32 3.15 9.89
N ARG A 46 -20.51 1.88 10.29
CA ARG A 46 -21.75 1.38 10.90
C ARG A 46 -22.08 2.05 12.24
N GLN A 47 -21.07 2.46 13.00
CA GLN A 47 -21.26 3.14 14.29
C GLN A 47 -21.63 4.62 14.13
N ARG A 48 -21.20 5.26 13.04
CA ARG A 48 -21.31 6.72 12.86
C ARG A 48 -22.34 7.15 11.84
N LEU A 49 -22.61 6.33 10.83
CA LEU A 49 -23.54 6.67 9.76
C LEU A 49 -24.97 6.25 10.12
N PRO A 50 -25.98 7.02 9.68
CA PRO A 50 -27.37 6.56 9.68
C PRO A 50 -27.52 5.21 8.96
N GLY A 51 -28.45 4.38 9.42
CA GLY A 51 -28.60 3.01 8.92
C GLY A 51 -28.87 2.91 7.42
N ASP A 52 -29.66 3.83 6.86
CA ASP A 52 -29.96 3.90 5.43
C ASP A 52 -28.74 4.36 4.61
N VAL A 53 -28.01 5.37 5.09
CA VAL A 53 -26.78 5.88 4.47
C VAL A 53 -25.71 4.79 4.44
N TYR A 54 -25.52 4.08 5.56
CA TYR A 54 -24.59 2.95 5.64
C TYR A 54 -24.91 1.86 4.61
N GLN A 55 -26.18 1.46 4.49
CA GLN A 55 -26.59 0.43 3.53
C GLN A 55 -26.42 0.89 2.08
N ARG A 56 -26.66 2.17 1.77
CA ARG A 56 -26.43 2.73 0.42
C ARG A 56 -24.94 2.77 0.09
N LEU A 57 -24.10 3.19 1.03
CA LEU A 57 -22.64 3.17 0.87
C LEU A 57 -22.12 1.74 0.69
N LEU A 58 -22.64 0.78 1.46
CA LEU A 58 -22.24 -0.62 1.37
C LEU A 58 -22.51 -1.20 -0.03
N ARG A 59 -23.64 -0.86 -0.65
CA ARG A 59 -23.90 -1.26 -2.05
C ARG A 59 -22.92 -0.65 -3.04
N THR A 60 -22.49 0.59 -2.80
CA THR A 60 -21.43 1.22 -3.61
C THR A 60 -20.12 0.43 -3.49
N ILE A 61 -19.73 0.05 -2.26
CA ILE A 61 -18.48 -0.68 -1.97
C ILE A 61 -18.52 -2.11 -2.52
N GLU A 62 -19.59 -2.86 -2.25
CA GLU A 62 -19.66 -4.29 -2.55
C GLU A 62 -20.14 -4.58 -3.97
N ARG A 63 -21.06 -3.76 -4.51
CA ARG A 63 -21.70 -3.99 -5.81
C ARG A 63 -21.22 -3.06 -6.91
N GLY A 64 -20.44 -2.02 -6.57
CA GLY A 64 -20.01 -1.01 -7.54
C GLY A 64 -21.14 -0.11 -8.04
N GLU A 65 -22.20 0.08 -7.23
CA GLU A 65 -23.24 1.08 -7.52
C GLU A 65 -22.65 2.50 -7.51
N ARG A 66 -23.27 3.45 -8.22
CA ARG A 66 -22.81 4.85 -8.23
C ARG A 66 -23.02 5.49 -6.86
N LEU A 67 -22.00 6.19 -6.35
CA LEU A 67 -22.10 6.95 -5.11
C LEU A 67 -23.13 8.08 -5.26
N ASP A 68 -24.05 8.13 -4.31
CA ASP A 68 -25.08 9.16 -4.25
C ASP A 68 -24.52 10.44 -3.59
N PRO A 69 -24.68 11.63 -4.20
CA PRO A 69 -24.20 12.89 -3.62
C PRO A 69 -24.69 13.16 -2.20
N ASP A 70 -25.96 12.81 -1.90
CA ASP A 70 -26.52 13.03 -0.56
C ASP A 70 -25.85 12.12 0.48
N VAL A 71 -25.45 10.91 0.06
CA VAL A 71 -24.67 9.99 0.91
C VAL A 71 -23.26 10.53 1.12
N ALA A 72 -22.65 11.14 0.10
CA ALA A 72 -21.30 11.67 0.18
C ALA A 72 -21.17 12.79 1.22
N ASP A 73 -22.12 13.72 1.28
CA ASP A 73 -22.10 14.80 2.29
C ASP A 73 -22.18 14.26 3.73
N VAL A 74 -23.05 13.30 3.97
CA VAL A 74 -23.20 12.66 5.30
C VAL A 74 -21.93 11.89 5.67
N VAL A 75 -21.35 11.16 4.70
CA VAL A 75 -20.10 10.42 4.91
C VAL A 75 -18.93 11.35 5.17
N ALA A 76 -18.82 12.45 4.43
CA ALA A 76 -17.76 13.45 4.61
C ALA A 76 -17.82 14.06 6.02
N ALA A 77 -19.00 14.45 6.49
CA ALA A 77 -19.17 14.96 7.85
C ALA A 77 -18.75 13.93 8.91
N ALA A 78 -19.21 12.68 8.80
CA ALA A 78 -18.86 11.62 9.75
C ALA A 78 -17.37 11.24 9.72
N MET A 79 -16.75 11.23 8.53
CA MET A 79 -15.33 10.95 8.34
C MET A 79 -14.47 12.07 8.93
N LYS A 80 -14.86 13.32 8.70
CA LYS A 80 -14.22 14.51 9.27
C LYS A 80 -14.23 14.47 10.80
N ASP A 81 -15.40 14.28 11.40
CA ASP A 81 -15.53 14.26 12.86
C ASP A 81 -14.71 13.11 13.47
N TRP A 82 -14.75 11.93 12.84
CA TRP A 82 -13.91 10.79 13.23
C TRP A 82 -12.41 11.08 13.18
N ALA A 83 -11.96 11.79 12.14
CA ALA A 83 -10.56 12.14 11.94
C ALA A 83 -10.08 13.18 12.96
N ILE A 84 -10.89 14.21 13.23
CA ILE A 84 -10.58 15.28 14.20
C ILE A 84 -10.47 14.72 15.61
N GLU A 85 -11.41 13.84 16.01
CA GLU A 85 -11.34 13.13 17.30
C GLU A 85 -10.02 12.36 17.50
N ARG A 86 -9.33 12.02 16.40
CA ARG A 86 -8.07 11.30 16.37
C ARG A 86 -6.84 12.19 16.14
N GLY A 87 -7.05 13.50 16.17
CA GLY A 87 -6.02 14.53 16.05
C GLY A 87 -5.72 14.98 14.61
N ALA A 88 -6.54 14.60 13.63
CA ALA A 88 -6.33 15.03 12.25
C ALA A 88 -6.49 16.54 12.10
N THR A 89 -5.50 17.17 11.46
CA THR A 89 -5.50 18.62 11.17
C THR A 89 -5.63 18.90 9.67
N HIS A 90 -5.27 17.92 8.85
CA HIS A 90 -5.29 18.00 7.40
C HIS A 90 -5.99 16.78 6.81
N TYR A 91 -6.41 16.89 5.56
CA TYR A 91 -6.79 15.77 4.72
C TYR A 91 -6.02 15.82 3.40
N THR A 92 -5.95 14.69 2.72
CA THR A 92 -5.35 14.57 1.39
C THR A 92 -6.12 13.54 0.58
N HIS A 93 -6.27 13.81 -0.71
CA HIS A 93 -6.52 12.77 -1.68
C HIS A 93 -5.22 11.99 -1.89
N TRP A 94 -5.23 10.73 -1.51
CA TRP A 94 -4.08 9.84 -1.61
C TRP A 94 -4.23 9.02 -2.89
N PHE A 95 -3.25 9.10 -3.79
CA PHE A 95 -3.29 8.39 -5.08
C PHE A 95 -1.90 7.97 -5.55
N LEU A 96 -1.88 7.08 -6.54
CA LEU A 96 -0.66 6.53 -7.13
C LEU A 96 -0.51 6.99 -8.59
N PRO A 97 0.08 8.17 -8.85
CA PRO A 97 0.33 8.64 -10.21
C PRO A 97 1.35 7.75 -10.95
N LEU A 98 1.53 8.00 -12.24
CA LEU A 98 2.47 7.26 -13.11
C LEU A 98 3.97 7.47 -12.77
N THR A 99 4.30 7.99 -11.59
CA THR A 99 5.67 8.14 -11.08
C THR A 99 6.18 6.89 -10.37
N GLY A 100 5.30 5.96 -10.01
CA GLY A 100 5.64 4.78 -9.21
C GLY A 100 5.73 5.05 -7.70
N LEU A 101 5.35 6.25 -7.24
CA LEU A 101 5.30 6.65 -5.84
C LEU A 101 3.92 7.21 -5.51
N THR A 102 3.50 7.12 -4.25
CA THR A 102 2.29 7.76 -3.76
C THR A 102 2.42 9.29 -3.82
N ALA A 103 1.30 9.97 -4.03
CA ALA A 103 1.22 11.41 -4.05
C ALA A 103 0.13 11.91 -3.11
N GLU A 104 0.42 13.04 -2.47
CA GLU A 104 -0.43 13.68 -1.47
C GLU A 104 -0.32 15.19 -1.62
N LYS A 105 -1.45 15.88 -1.43
CA LYS A 105 -1.53 17.32 -1.22
C LYS A 105 -2.33 17.53 0.06
N HIS A 106 -1.72 18.17 1.05
CA HIS A 106 -2.33 18.32 2.36
C HIS A 106 -3.12 19.62 2.43
N ASP A 107 -4.44 19.48 2.41
CA ASP A 107 -5.39 20.57 2.58
C ASP A 107 -5.84 20.63 4.05
N SER A 108 -5.96 21.83 4.62
CA SER A 108 -6.33 21.97 6.04
C SER A 108 -7.80 21.66 6.24
N LEU A 109 -8.11 20.90 7.30
CA LEU A 109 -9.51 20.74 7.76
C LEU A 109 -10.00 21.99 8.48
N VAL A 110 -9.10 22.88 8.90
CA VAL A 110 -9.39 24.07 9.71
C VAL A 110 -9.60 25.27 8.79
N VAL A 111 -10.79 25.86 8.84
CA VAL A 111 -11.16 27.06 8.08
C VAL A 111 -11.52 28.18 9.06
N PRO A 112 -10.98 29.40 8.89
CA PRO A 112 -11.39 30.56 9.69
C PRO A 112 -12.88 30.85 9.54
N ASP A 113 -13.57 31.11 10.65
CA ASP A 113 -15.02 31.39 10.66
C ASP A 113 -15.36 32.86 10.31
N GLY A 114 -14.34 33.70 10.12
CA GLY A 114 -14.49 35.14 9.88
C GLY A 114 -14.87 35.96 11.12
N GLN A 115 -15.00 35.33 12.28
CA GLN A 115 -15.37 35.94 13.58
C GLN A 115 -14.26 35.80 14.63
N GLY A 116 -13.06 35.34 14.23
CA GLY A 116 -11.91 35.16 15.11
C GLY A 116 -11.78 33.75 15.69
N GLY A 117 -12.63 32.82 15.27
CA GLY A 117 -12.56 31.39 15.58
C GLY A 117 -12.22 30.55 14.34
N VAL A 118 -12.39 29.24 14.50
CA VAL A 118 -12.17 28.26 13.44
C VAL A 118 -13.31 27.24 13.41
N VAL A 119 -13.64 26.79 12.21
CA VAL A 119 -14.56 25.68 11.98
C VAL A 119 -13.84 24.59 11.20
N TYR A 120 -14.27 23.35 11.42
CA TYR A 120 -13.75 22.23 10.64
C TYR A 120 -14.66 21.91 9.46
N ALA A 121 -14.10 21.91 8.25
CA ALA A 121 -14.84 21.71 7.02
C ALA A 121 -14.26 20.55 6.19
N LEU A 122 -15.16 19.70 5.71
CA LEU A 122 -14.96 18.70 4.67
C LEU A 122 -16.34 18.41 4.08
N SER A 123 -16.57 18.78 2.83
CA SER A 123 -17.85 18.57 2.16
C SER A 123 -17.87 17.25 1.38
N GLY A 124 -19.05 16.78 0.98
CA GLY A 124 -19.18 15.65 0.07
C GLY A 124 -18.59 15.95 -1.30
N ALA A 125 -18.60 17.22 -1.73
CA ALA A 125 -17.91 17.64 -2.95
C ALA A 125 -16.39 17.45 -2.83
N ASP A 126 -15.79 17.90 -1.72
CA ASP A 126 -14.35 17.70 -1.45
C ASP A 126 -14.02 16.21 -1.32
N LEU A 127 -14.90 15.42 -0.70
CA LEU A 127 -14.71 13.98 -0.58
C LEU A 127 -14.75 13.30 -1.95
N CYS A 128 -15.75 13.59 -2.77
CA CYS A 128 -15.95 12.93 -4.07
C CYS A 128 -14.94 13.34 -5.12
N GLN A 129 -14.53 14.62 -5.14
CA GLN A 129 -13.68 15.17 -6.19
C GLN A 129 -12.71 16.22 -5.66
N GLY A 130 -11.42 16.05 -5.94
CA GLY A 130 -10.38 17.04 -5.65
C GLY A 130 -9.65 17.51 -6.91
N GLU A 131 -9.05 18.70 -6.84
CA GLU A 131 -8.09 19.22 -7.84
C GLU A 131 -6.71 19.32 -7.17
N PRO A 132 -5.81 18.33 -7.35
CA PRO A 132 -4.52 18.28 -6.63
C PRO A 132 -3.46 19.25 -7.19
N ASP A 133 -3.84 20.25 -8.00
CA ASP A 133 -2.93 21.11 -8.78
C ASP A 133 -1.89 20.27 -9.57
N ALA A 134 -2.42 19.42 -10.43
CA ALA A 134 -1.70 18.29 -10.99
C ALA A 134 -0.82 18.63 -12.22
N SER A 135 -0.56 19.91 -12.46
CA SER A 135 0.07 20.42 -13.69
C SER A 135 1.48 19.86 -13.94
N SER A 136 2.16 19.44 -12.87
CA SER A 136 3.55 18.98 -12.89
C SER A 136 3.70 17.44 -12.89
N PHE A 137 2.61 16.66 -12.77
CA PHE A 137 2.73 15.21 -12.79
C PHE A 137 3.07 14.70 -14.19
N PRO A 138 3.95 13.68 -14.33
CA PRO A 138 4.25 13.06 -15.61
C PRO A 138 2.97 12.60 -16.29
N SER A 139 2.76 13.05 -17.52
CA SER A 139 1.61 12.67 -18.34
C SER A 139 1.94 11.61 -19.39
N GLY A 140 3.19 11.14 -19.46
CA GLY A 140 3.64 10.26 -20.54
C GLY A 140 3.50 10.87 -21.95
N GLY A 141 3.45 12.20 -22.06
CA GLY A 141 3.19 12.91 -23.32
C GLY A 141 1.71 13.02 -23.70
N LEU A 142 0.79 12.54 -22.85
CA LEU A 142 -0.65 12.54 -23.13
C LEU A 142 -1.30 13.94 -23.01
N ARG A 143 -0.58 14.97 -22.53
CA ARG A 143 -1.12 16.30 -22.23
C ARG A 143 -0.12 17.42 -22.49
N ALA A 144 -0.59 18.56 -22.99
CA ALA A 144 0.14 19.84 -22.99
C ALA A 144 -0.05 20.57 -21.63
N THR A 145 0.91 21.41 -21.23
CA THR A 145 0.95 22.02 -19.89
C THR A 145 -0.28 22.87 -19.55
N PHE A 146 -0.93 23.47 -20.54
CA PHE A 146 -2.15 24.28 -20.36
C PHE A 146 -3.44 23.42 -20.21
N GLU A 147 -3.37 22.12 -20.53
CA GLU A 147 -4.44 21.13 -20.37
C GLU A 147 -4.17 20.18 -19.19
N ALA A 148 -3.15 20.48 -18.38
CA ALA A 148 -2.64 19.58 -17.35
C ALA A 148 -3.51 19.48 -16.08
N ARG A 149 -4.75 19.98 -16.14
CA ARG A 149 -5.76 19.74 -15.09
C ARG A 149 -5.98 18.24 -14.93
N GLY A 150 -5.99 17.82 -13.68
CA GLY A 150 -6.34 16.46 -13.29
C GLY A 150 -7.27 16.52 -12.08
N TYR A 151 -8.10 15.50 -11.95
CA TYR A 151 -9.10 15.37 -10.92
C TYR A 151 -8.90 14.07 -10.18
N THR A 152 -8.98 14.14 -8.87
CA THR A 152 -9.08 12.95 -8.02
C THR A 152 -10.54 12.59 -7.85
N ALA A 153 -10.83 11.29 -7.77
CA ALA A 153 -12.15 10.77 -7.44
C ALA A 153 -12.00 9.74 -6.32
N TRP A 154 -12.78 9.89 -5.25
CA TRP A 154 -12.71 8.94 -4.12
C TRP A 154 -13.06 7.52 -4.57
N ASP A 155 -12.20 6.57 -4.19
CA ASP A 155 -12.47 5.14 -4.29
C ASP A 155 -12.98 4.61 -2.95
N PRO A 156 -14.30 4.42 -2.78
CA PRO A 156 -14.89 3.90 -1.55
C PRO A 156 -14.57 2.43 -1.29
N THR A 157 -14.06 1.69 -2.29
CA THR A 157 -13.69 0.28 -2.12
C THR A 157 -12.39 0.10 -1.32
N SER A 158 -11.60 1.17 -1.19
CA SER A 158 -10.45 1.26 -0.29
C SER A 158 -10.78 2.22 0.86
N PRO A 159 -10.69 1.79 2.13
CA PRO A 159 -11.11 2.61 3.26
C PRO A 159 -10.16 3.79 3.49
N ALA A 160 -10.74 4.96 3.81
CA ALA A 160 -9.95 6.10 4.27
C ALA A 160 -9.21 5.77 5.58
N PHE A 161 -8.01 6.32 5.74
CA PHE A 161 -7.14 6.03 6.87
C PHE A 161 -6.46 7.30 7.38
N LEU A 162 -5.89 7.23 8.58
CA LEU A 162 -5.08 8.31 9.14
C LEU A 162 -3.61 7.96 9.00
N ASN A 163 -2.86 8.79 8.27
CA ASN A 163 -1.41 8.75 8.28
C ASN A 163 -0.89 9.59 9.45
N ARG A 164 -0.08 8.99 10.32
CA ARG A 164 0.49 9.65 11.50
C ARG A 164 1.97 9.96 11.28
N GLY A 165 2.29 11.24 11.20
CA GLY A 165 3.67 11.73 11.29
C GLY A 165 4.12 11.89 12.74
N GLU A 166 5.33 12.42 12.94
CA GLU A 166 5.84 12.68 14.30
C GLU A 166 5.00 13.73 15.04
N ASN A 167 4.50 14.74 14.33
CA ASN A 167 3.74 15.86 14.91
C ASN A 167 2.46 16.21 14.13
N ASN A 168 2.03 15.35 13.22
CA ASN A 168 0.83 15.58 12.43
C ASN A 168 0.02 14.29 12.25
N VAL A 169 -1.27 14.47 11.98
CA VAL A 169 -2.17 13.41 11.58
C VAL A 169 -2.94 13.94 10.39
N THR A 170 -2.91 13.18 9.30
CA THR A 170 -3.56 13.54 8.05
C THR A 170 -4.59 12.46 7.69
N LEU A 171 -5.81 12.88 7.37
CA LEU A 171 -6.83 12.02 6.80
C LEU A 171 -6.50 11.73 5.33
N CYS A 172 -6.13 10.50 5.02
CA CYS A 172 -5.84 10.07 3.66
C CYS A 172 -7.07 9.39 3.06
N ILE A 173 -7.54 9.93 1.93
CA ILE A 173 -8.70 9.47 1.19
C ILE A 173 -8.19 8.79 -0.10
N PRO A 174 -8.24 7.46 -0.22
CA PRO A 174 -7.79 6.74 -1.41
C PRO A 174 -8.57 7.19 -2.65
N THR A 175 -7.87 7.60 -3.69
CA THR A 175 -8.50 8.19 -4.89
C THR A 175 -7.92 7.65 -6.19
N ALA A 176 -8.77 7.59 -7.20
CA ALA A 176 -8.37 7.49 -8.59
C ALA A 176 -8.00 8.88 -9.12
N PHE A 177 -7.02 8.98 -10.02
CA PHE A 177 -6.57 10.25 -10.60
C PHE A 177 -6.65 10.23 -12.13
N VAL A 178 -7.46 11.14 -12.68
CA VAL A 178 -7.81 11.21 -14.09
C VAL A 178 -7.58 12.61 -14.67
N SER A 179 -7.32 12.68 -15.96
CA SER A 179 -7.24 13.95 -16.69
C SER A 179 -8.63 14.58 -16.87
N TRP A 180 -8.68 15.87 -17.24
CA TRP A 180 -9.92 16.53 -17.67
C TRP A 180 -10.63 15.79 -18.82
N THR A 181 -9.90 15.08 -19.69
CA THR A 181 -10.47 14.29 -20.79
C THR A 181 -10.90 12.88 -20.37
N GLY A 182 -10.70 12.50 -19.11
CA GLY A 182 -11.05 11.18 -18.57
C GLY A 182 -10.00 10.07 -18.80
N ALA A 183 -8.84 10.41 -19.38
CA ALA A 183 -7.70 9.47 -19.44
C ALA A 183 -7.15 9.22 -18.03
N ALA A 184 -6.79 7.97 -17.74
CA ALA A 184 -6.18 7.59 -16.46
C ALA A 184 -4.75 8.14 -16.35
N LEU A 185 -4.43 8.75 -15.21
CA LEU A 185 -3.13 9.33 -14.92
C LEU A 185 -2.49 8.68 -13.69
N ASP A 186 -3.03 7.53 -13.31
CA ASP A 186 -2.69 6.75 -12.15
C ASP A 186 -2.61 5.26 -12.48
N GLN A 187 -2.15 4.50 -11.50
CA GLN A 187 -2.14 3.04 -11.57
C GLN A 187 -3.45 2.41 -11.07
N LYS A 188 -4.24 3.17 -10.28
CA LYS A 188 -5.46 2.67 -9.65
C LYS A 188 -6.61 2.53 -10.63
N THR A 189 -6.84 3.53 -11.50
CA THR A 189 -7.91 3.46 -12.50
C THR A 189 -7.75 2.26 -13.46
N PRO A 190 -6.56 1.99 -14.04
CA PRO A 190 -6.35 0.80 -14.86
C PRO A 190 -6.56 -0.51 -14.10
N LEU A 191 -6.11 -0.59 -12.83
CA LEU A 191 -6.31 -1.76 -11.97
C LEU A 191 -7.80 -2.05 -11.76
N LEU A 192 -8.58 -1.05 -11.34
CA LEU A 192 -10.03 -1.19 -11.12
C LEU A 192 -10.75 -1.64 -12.40
N ARG A 193 -10.43 -1.03 -13.54
CA ARG A 193 -11.00 -1.41 -14.85
C ARG A 193 -10.62 -2.84 -15.25
N SER A 194 -9.40 -3.27 -14.95
CA SER A 194 -8.93 -4.65 -15.20
C SER A 194 -9.72 -5.65 -14.35
N MET A 195 -9.95 -5.33 -13.07
CA MET A 195 -10.75 -6.16 -12.16
C MET A 195 -12.21 -6.26 -12.64
N ASP A 196 -12.82 -5.17 -13.09
CA ASP A 196 -14.18 -5.16 -13.67
C ASP A 196 -14.28 -6.01 -14.94
N ALA A 197 -13.28 -5.90 -15.83
CA ALA A 197 -13.21 -6.68 -17.04
C ALA A 197 -13.11 -8.19 -16.73
N LEU A 198 -12.24 -8.56 -15.79
CA LEU A 198 -12.10 -9.94 -15.33
C LEU A 198 -13.40 -10.45 -14.70
N SER A 199 -14.03 -9.67 -13.82
CA SER A 199 -15.31 -10.03 -13.19
C SER A 199 -16.37 -10.36 -14.23
N THR A 200 -16.50 -9.52 -15.26
CA THR A 200 -17.48 -9.69 -16.34
C THR A 200 -17.26 -11.02 -17.08
N GLN A 201 -16.01 -11.33 -17.42
CA GLN A 201 -15.69 -12.56 -18.15
C GLN A 201 -15.81 -13.81 -17.26
N ALA A 202 -15.38 -13.72 -15.99
CA ALA A 202 -15.50 -14.80 -15.04
C ALA A 202 -16.98 -15.17 -14.78
N LEU A 203 -17.86 -14.18 -14.58
CA LEU A 203 -19.30 -14.42 -14.45
C LEU A 203 -19.90 -15.08 -15.69
N ARG A 204 -19.45 -14.71 -16.90
CA ARG A 204 -19.87 -15.38 -18.14
C ARG A 204 -19.51 -16.87 -18.13
N VAL A 205 -18.31 -17.22 -17.66
CA VAL A 205 -17.87 -18.62 -17.54
C VAL A 205 -18.66 -19.35 -16.46
N LEU A 206 -18.88 -18.74 -15.29
CA LEU A 206 -19.65 -19.34 -14.20
C LEU A 206 -21.09 -19.70 -14.62
N ARG A 207 -21.74 -18.85 -15.43
CA ARG A 207 -23.07 -19.14 -16.02
C ARG A 207 -23.10 -20.37 -16.90
N ILE A 208 -22.01 -20.67 -17.63
CA ILE A 208 -21.91 -21.87 -18.47
C ILE A 208 -21.90 -23.13 -17.60
N PHE A 209 -21.27 -23.06 -16.43
CA PHE A 209 -21.20 -24.16 -15.47
C PHE A 209 -22.40 -24.22 -14.51
N GLY A 210 -23.33 -23.24 -14.57
CA GLY A 210 -24.43 -23.12 -13.61
C GLY A 210 -23.99 -22.80 -12.18
N ALA A 211 -22.79 -22.24 -12.01
CA ALA A 211 -22.16 -21.95 -10.73
C ALA A 211 -22.28 -20.47 -10.32
N ASP A 212 -23.17 -19.71 -10.97
CA ASP A 212 -23.42 -18.30 -10.74
C ASP A 212 -24.53 -18.03 -9.69
N ALA A 213 -25.14 -19.08 -9.14
CA ALA A 213 -26.19 -18.95 -8.14
C ALA A 213 -25.69 -18.19 -6.89
N GLY A 214 -26.27 -17.01 -6.65
CA GLY A 214 -25.88 -16.13 -5.53
C GLY A 214 -24.58 -15.35 -5.75
N VAL A 215 -23.92 -15.51 -6.90
CA VAL A 215 -22.68 -14.80 -7.24
C VAL A 215 -23.05 -13.52 -8.00
N SER A 216 -22.78 -12.36 -7.40
CA SER A 216 -23.00 -11.07 -8.05
C SER A 216 -21.74 -10.49 -8.68
N ARG A 217 -20.57 -10.83 -8.14
CA ARG A 217 -19.28 -10.29 -8.57
C ARG A 217 -18.16 -11.30 -8.35
N VAL A 218 -17.14 -11.21 -9.18
CA VAL A 218 -15.87 -11.93 -9.01
C VAL A 218 -14.77 -10.89 -8.84
N TYR A 219 -13.90 -11.06 -7.87
CA TYR A 219 -12.76 -10.18 -7.66
C TYR A 219 -11.48 -10.99 -7.67
N THR A 220 -10.37 -10.28 -7.79
CA THR A 220 -9.04 -10.87 -7.64
C THR A 220 -8.50 -10.58 -6.25
N THR A 221 -7.65 -11.48 -5.76
CA THR A 221 -6.87 -11.26 -4.55
C THR A 221 -5.38 -11.26 -4.87
N VAL A 222 -4.60 -10.52 -4.09
CA VAL A 222 -3.13 -10.50 -4.17
C VAL A 222 -2.56 -10.57 -2.75
N GLY A 223 -1.62 -11.49 -2.54
CA GLY A 223 -0.68 -11.46 -1.41
C GLY A 223 0.70 -11.09 -1.92
N ALA A 224 1.13 -9.86 -1.66
CA ALA A 224 2.42 -9.34 -2.13
C ALA A 224 3.53 -9.61 -1.11
N GLU A 225 4.62 -10.25 -1.53
CA GLU A 225 5.80 -10.51 -0.69
C GLU A 225 6.82 -9.40 -0.93
N GLN A 226 7.12 -8.55 0.07
CA GLN A 226 8.01 -7.40 -0.12
C GLN A 226 9.40 -7.69 0.43
N GLU A 227 10.36 -7.85 -0.47
CA GLU A 227 11.78 -7.90 -0.11
C GLU A 227 12.41 -6.52 -0.08
N TYR A 228 13.40 -6.31 0.80
CA TYR A 228 14.11 -5.04 0.93
C TYR A 228 15.47 -5.22 1.59
N PHE A 229 16.35 -4.23 1.44
CA PHE A 229 17.62 -4.18 2.16
C PHE A 229 17.58 -3.14 3.28
N LEU A 230 18.25 -3.44 4.40
CA LEU A 230 18.58 -2.47 5.43
C LEU A 230 20.08 -2.24 5.49
N VAL A 231 20.48 -0.97 5.47
CA VAL A 231 21.88 -0.54 5.62
C VAL A 231 21.97 0.41 6.80
N ASP A 232 23.10 0.42 7.51
CA ASP A 232 23.36 1.48 8.48
C ASP A 232 23.33 2.84 7.79
N ARG A 233 22.59 3.78 8.36
CA ARG A 233 22.32 5.08 7.74
C ARG A 233 23.59 5.90 7.53
N ASN A 234 24.61 5.76 8.38
CA ASN A 234 25.88 6.46 8.17
C ASN A 234 26.67 5.88 6.99
N LEU A 235 26.62 4.55 6.81
CA LEU A 235 27.21 3.90 5.64
C LEU A 235 26.48 4.27 4.35
N PHE A 236 25.16 4.43 4.41
CA PHE A 236 24.35 4.90 3.29
C PHE A 236 24.74 6.33 2.89
N TYR A 237 24.79 7.28 3.82
CA TYR A 237 25.17 8.66 3.50
C TYR A 237 26.64 8.83 3.09
N ALA A 238 27.52 7.91 3.51
CA ALA A 238 28.89 7.88 3.04
C ALA A 238 29.04 7.42 1.57
N ARG A 239 27.94 7.00 0.92
CA ARG A 239 27.90 6.48 -0.46
C ARG A 239 27.00 7.36 -1.34
N PRO A 240 27.57 8.34 -2.07
CA PRO A 240 26.80 9.22 -2.97
C PRO A 240 26.01 8.48 -4.05
N ASP A 241 26.49 7.32 -4.50
CA ASP A 241 25.80 6.48 -5.47
C ASP A 241 24.54 5.83 -4.88
N LEU A 242 24.60 5.32 -3.65
CA LEU A 242 23.40 4.83 -2.95
C LEU A 242 22.39 5.96 -2.72
N LEU A 243 22.85 7.16 -2.35
CA LEU A 243 21.96 8.31 -2.14
C LEU A 243 21.20 8.75 -3.38
N THR A 244 21.85 8.69 -4.54
CA THR A 244 21.31 9.24 -5.79
C THR A 244 20.56 8.19 -6.59
N CYS A 245 21.03 6.95 -6.56
CA CYS A 245 20.55 5.88 -7.42
C CYS A 245 19.81 4.77 -6.67
N ASP A 246 19.76 4.78 -5.33
CA ASP A 246 19.29 3.66 -4.49
C ASP A 246 20.00 2.31 -4.79
N ARG A 247 21.14 2.36 -5.48
CA ARG A 247 22.01 1.22 -5.79
C ARG A 247 23.46 1.65 -5.88
N THR A 248 24.34 0.69 -5.65
CA THR A 248 25.77 0.88 -5.87
C THR A 248 26.08 0.91 -7.38
N LEU A 249 26.91 1.87 -7.79
CA LEU A 249 27.42 1.95 -9.17
C LEU A 249 28.76 1.21 -9.32
N PHE A 250 29.50 1.07 -8.21
CA PHE A 250 30.75 0.33 -8.15
C PHE A 250 30.96 -0.28 -6.75
N GLY A 251 31.81 -1.30 -6.67
CA GLY A 251 32.16 -1.96 -5.42
C GLY A 251 32.88 -3.29 -5.67
N ALA A 252 33.84 -3.61 -4.80
CA ALA A 252 34.46 -4.93 -4.81
C ALA A 252 33.44 -5.97 -4.30
N LYS A 253 33.57 -7.23 -4.75
CA LYS A 253 32.77 -8.34 -4.24
C LYS A 253 32.98 -8.49 -2.72
N PRO A 254 31.94 -8.82 -1.94
CA PRO A 254 32.09 -9.00 -0.51
C PRO A 254 33.00 -10.20 -0.21
N PRO A 255 33.84 -10.13 0.85
CA PRO A 255 34.70 -11.25 1.24
C PRO A 255 33.91 -12.49 1.68
N LYS A 256 32.70 -12.29 2.26
CA LYS A 256 31.71 -13.33 2.53
C LYS A 256 30.53 -13.13 1.58
N GLY A 257 30.37 -14.05 0.62
CA GLY A 257 29.23 -14.06 -0.31
C GLY A 257 28.00 -14.76 0.27
N GLN A 258 26.93 -14.80 -0.51
CA GLN A 258 25.65 -15.46 -0.19
C GLN A 258 25.67 -17.01 -0.30
N GLN A 259 26.85 -17.60 -0.49
CA GLN A 259 27.00 -19.03 -0.83
C GLN A 259 26.87 -19.96 0.39
N MET A 260 26.95 -19.41 1.59
CA MET A 260 26.60 -20.15 2.81
C MET A 260 25.19 -19.74 3.18
N GLU A 261 24.26 -20.70 3.19
CA GLU A 261 22.83 -20.54 3.51
C GLU A 261 22.57 -20.00 4.94
N ASP A 262 23.62 -19.63 5.70
CA ASP A 262 23.61 -19.13 7.07
C ASP A 262 22.64 -17.95 7.34
N HIS A 263 22.28 -17.18 6.31
CA HIS A 263 21.47 -15.96 6.45
C HIS A 263 19.97 -16.23 6.26
N TYR A 264 19.60 -17.13 5.35
CA TYR A 264 18.20 -17.45 5.07
C TYR A 264 17.59 -18.19 6.26
N PHE A 265 16.55 -17.62 6.86
CA PHE A 265 15.99 -18.07 8.15
C PHE A 265 16.97 -18.09 9.34
N GLY A 266 18.11 -17.38 9.24
CA GLY A 266 19.03 -17.17 10.36
C GLY A 266 18.45 -16.26 11.46
N THR A 267 19.18 -16.07 12.56
CA THR A 267 18.76 -15.14 13.62
C THR A 267 18.75 -13.69 13.12
N ILE A 268 17.62 -13.00 13.28
CA ILE A 268 17.48 -11.58 12.94
C ILE A 268 18.23 -10.73 13.99
N PRO A 269 19.13 -9.80 13.58
CA PRO A 269 19.81 -8.92 14.53
C PRO A 269 18.83 -8.12 15.40
N PRO A 270 19.08 -7.94 16.72
CA PRO A 270 18.13 -7.28 17.63
C PRO A 270 17.66 -5.89 17.18
N ARG A 271 18.58 -5.07 16.64
CA ARG A 271 18.27 -3.75 16.07
C ARG A 271 17.27 -3.82 14.92
N VAL A 272 17.42 -4.82 14.04
CA VAL A 272 16.51 -5.03 12.90
C VAL A 272 15.18 -5.57 13.35
N LEU A 273 15.17 -6.49 14.31
CA LEU A 273 13.93 -7.03 14.87
C LEU A 273 13.11 -5.92 15.56
N ALA A 274 13.76 -5.00 16.27
CA ALA A 274 13.11 -3.84 16.88
C ALA A 274 12.52 -2.89 15.81
N PHE A 275 13.22 -2.68 14.70
CA PHE A 275 12.70 -1.96 13.53
C PHE A 275 11.46 -2.65 12.94
N MET A 276 11.54 -3.96 12.69
CA MET A 276 10.43 -4.73 12.11
C MET A 276 9.19 -4.70 13.02
N ALA A 277 9.37 -4.78 14.35
CA ALA A 277 8.27 -4.68 15.30
C ALA A 277 7.60 -3.29 15.29
N ASP A 278 8.37 -2.22 15.05
CA ASP A 278 7.83 -0.86 14.92
C ASP A 278 7.04 -0.68 13.62
N VAL A 279 7.58 -1.20 12.52
CA VAL A 279 6.89 -1.26 11.22
C VAL A 279 5.57 -2.01 11.35
N GLU A 280 5.59 -3.24 11.88
CA GLU A 280 4.37 -4.04 12.08
C GLU A 280 3.33 -3.32 12.93
N ARG A 281 3.75 -2.65 14.01
CA ARG A 281 2.82 -1.90 14.87
C ARG A 281 2.11 -0.79 14.09
N GLU A 282 2.84 -0.01 13.29
CA GLU A 282 2.28 1.03 12.44
C GLU A 282 1.34 0.44 11.37
N LEU A 283 1.74 -0.65 10.73
CA LEU A 283 0.93 -1.36 9.73
C LEU A 283 -0.37 -1.92 10.31
N TYR A 284 -0.32 -2.55 11.48
CA TYR A 284 -1.51 -3.05 12.18
C TYR A 284 -2.48 -1.94 12.54
N ARG A 285 -2.00 -0.74 12.93
CA ARG A 285 -2.89 0.41 13.18
C ARG A 285 -3.68 0.82 11.94
N MET A 286 -3.06 0.70 10.77
CA MET A 286 -3.68 0.90 9.44
C MET A 286 -4.44 -0.33 8.94
N GLY A 287 -4.59 -1.37 9.75
CA GLY A 287 -5.37 -2.57 9.41
C GLY A 287 -4.66 -3.54 8.45
N ILE A 288 -3.37 -3.33 8.17
CA ILE A 288 -2.59 -4.15 7.25
C ILE A 288 -2.19 -5.45 7.97
N PRO A 289 -2.64 -6.63 7.49
CA PRO A 289 -2.51 -7.89 8.22
C PRO A 289 -1.16 -8.58 7.93
N VAL A 290 -0.06 -8.04 8.43
CA VAL A 290 1.27 -8.67 8.32
C VAL A 290 1.24 -10.08 8.89
N LYS A 291 1.75 -11.06 8.13
CA LYS A 291 1.73 -12.49 8.50
C LYS A 291 3.12 -13.04 8.76
N THR A 292 4.09 -12.72 7.91
CA THR A 292 5.45 -13.23 8.00
C THR A 292 6.49 -12.12 7.87
N ARG A 293 7.63 -12.35 8.51
CA ARG A 293 8.89 -11.61 8.32
C ARG A 293 10.06 -12.57 8.49
N HIS A 294 11.11 -12.40 7.70
CA HIS A 294 12.34 -13.18 7.85
C HIS A 294 13.54 -12.49 7.20
N ASN A 295 14.73 -13.05 7.45
CA ASN A 295 15.92 -12.78 6.67
C ASN A 295 15.78 -13.42 5.29
N GLU A 296 16.25 -12.71 4.27
CA GLU A 296 16.40 -13.23 2.92
C GLU A 296 17.81 -13.78 2.68
N VAL A 297 18.10 -14.26 1.46
CA VAL A 297 19.37 -14.92 1.11
C VAL A 297 20.57 -13.97 1.20
N ALA A 298 20.47 -12.72 0.76
CA ALA A 298 21.60 -11.80 0.81
C ALA A 298 21.79 -11.15 2.20
N PRO A 299 23.03 -10.81 2.59
CA PRO A 299 23.29 -10.11 3.84
C PRO A 299 22.55 -8.77 3.92
N GLY A 300 21.80 -8.57 5.01
CA GLY A 300 21.01 -7.34 5.20
C GLY A 300 19.78 -7.25 4.30
N GLN A 301 19.39 -8.34 3.63
CA GLN A 301 18.13 -8.49 2.92
C GLN A 301 17.09 -9.13 3.84
N TYR A 302 15.85 -8.67 3.74
CA TYR A 302 14.73 -9.12 4.54
C TYR A 302 13.46 -9.16 3.70
N GLU A 303 12.46 -9.91 4.19
CA GLU A 303 11.12 -9.96 3.60
C GLU A 303 10.06 -9.64 4.66
N ILE A 304 8.98 -9.00 4.23
CA ILE A 304 7.71 -8.86 4.95
C ILE A 304 6.55 -9.22 4.01
N ALA A 305 5.62 -10.07 4.48
CA ALA A 305 4.44 -10.43 3.70
C ALA A 305 3.15 -10.32 4.54
N PRO A 306 2.15 -9.55 4.09
CA PRO A 306 0.80 -9.59 4.64
C PRO A 306 0.01 -10.79 4.11
N LEU A 307 -1.15 -11.04 4.73
CA LEU A 307 -2.16 -11.92 4.14
C LEU A 307 -2.63 -11.36 2.79
N HIS A 308 -3.10 -12.25 1.91
CA HIS A 308 -3.74 -11.80 0.68
C HIS A 308 -5.04 -11.06 0.98
N GLU A 309 -5.30 -10.03 0.20
CA GLU A 309 -6.52 -9.22 0.28
C GLU A 309 -7.08 -9.01 -1.12
N ASN A 310 -8.25 -8.38 -1.23
CA ASN A 310 -8.76 -7.90 -2.52
C ASN A 310 -7.66 -7.09 -3.23
N SER A 311 -7.42 -7.32 -4.52
CA SER A 311 -6.27 -6.75 -5.23
C SER A 311 -6.16 -5.23 -5.11
N ASN A 312 -7.28 -4.51 -5.11
CA ASN A 312 -7.24 -3.06 -4.97
C ASN A 312 -6.71 -2.63 -3.60
N VAL A 313 -7.23 -3.23 -2.53
CA VAL A 313 -6.80 -2.97 -1.15
C VAL A 313 -5.37 -3.46 -0.92
N ALA A 314 -5.03 -4.66 -1.43
CA ALA A 314 -3.68 -5.22 -1.34
C ALA A 314 -2.65 -4.30 -2.01
N CYS A 315 -2.96 -3.72 -3.18
CA CYS A 315 -2.09 -2.76 -3.84
C CYS A 315 -1.89 -1.48 -3.01
N ASP A 316 -2.95 -0.95 -2.39
CA ASP A 316 -2.84 0.22 -1.52
C ASP A 316 -2.00 -0.07 -0.27
N HIS A 317 -2.30 -1.18 0.40
CA HIS A 317 -1.54 -1.65 1.55
C HIS A 317 -0.07 -1.89 1.19
N GLN A 318 0.22 -2.39 0.00
CA GLN A 318 1.60 -2.57 -0.47
C GLN A 318 2.36 -1.25 -0.58
N MET A 319 1.72 -0.18 -1.06
CA MET A 319 2.34 1.15 -1.08
C MET A 319 2.60 1.66 0.34
N LEU A 320 1.65 1.47 1.25
CA LEU A 320 1.79 1.85 2.66
C LEU A 320 2.87 1.05 3.38
N ILE A 321 3.06 -0.23 3.04
CA ILE A 321 4.18 -1.05 3.53
C ILE A 321 5.51 -0.43 3.12
N MET A 322 5.69 -0.13 1.83
CA MET A 322 6.92 0.47 1.31
C MET A 322 7.22 1.83 1.95
N GLU A 323 6.20 2.68 2.10
CA GLU A 323 6.32 3.98 2.75
C GLU A 323 6.68 3.81 4.24
N THR A 324 6.02 2.90 4.95
CA THR A 324 6.28 2.65 6.38
C THR A 324 7.68 2.12 6.61
N LEU A 325 8.16 1.19 5.78
CA LEU A 325 9.55 0.70 5.83
C LEU A 325 10.55 1.86 5.73
N LYS A 326 10.35 2.77 4.77
CA LYS A 326 11.21 3.95 4.57
C LYS A 326 11.09 4.97 5.70
N ARG A 327 9.89 5.22 6.21
CA ARG A 327 9.60 6.18 7.30
C ARG A 327 10.16 5.72 8.64
N VAL A 328 10.08 4.43 8.94
CA VAL A 328 10.48 3.87 10.25
C VAL A 328 11.97 3.59 10.34
N ALA A 329 12.63 3.16 9.25
CA ALA A 329 14.05 2.79 9.27
C ALA A 329 14.99 3.86 9.87
N PRO A 330 14.82 5.16 9.56
CA PRO A 330 15.63 6.24 10.14
C PRO A 330 15.59 6.32 11.67
N ARG A 331 14.48 5.93 12.32
CA ARG A 331 14.32 5.92 13.79
C ARG A 331 15.29 4.93 14.45
N TYR A 332 15.69 3.90 13.71
CA TYR A 332 16.63 2.87 14.14
C TYR A 332 18.05 3.12 13.60
N GLY A 333 18.32 4.31 13.07
CA GLY A 333 19.59 4.63 12.39
C GLY A 333 19.85 3.78 11.14
N LEU A 334 18.81 3.16 10.59
CA LEU A 334 18.88 2.33 9.40
C LEU A 334 18.35 3.12 8.20
N GLN A 335 18.66 2.64 7.00
CA GLN A 335 18.06 3.08 5.75
C GLN A 335 17.48 1.85 5.04
N ALA A 336 16.19 1.91 4.73
CA ALA A 336 15.54 0.91 3.88
C ALA A 336 15.78 1.24 2.40
N ILE A 337 16.22 0.25 1.63
CA ILE A 337 16.46 0.33 0.19
C ILE A 337 15.52 -0.65 -0.49
N LEU A 338 14.69 -0.15 -1.41
CA LEU A 338 13.65 -0.91 -2.11
C LEU A 338 13.97 -1.18 -3.59
N HIS A 339 15.14 -0.77 -4.07
CA HIS A 339 15.59 -1.04 -5.42
C HIS A 339 15.72 -2.55 -5.64
N GLU A 340 15.31 -3.06 -6.80
CA GLU A 340 15.37 -4.47 -7.17
C GLU A 340 16.79 -5.04 -7.23
N LYS A 341 17.81 -4.19 -7.40
CA LYS A 341 19.21 -4.61 -7.43
C LYS A 341 20.16 -3.59 -6.78
N PRO A 342 20.17 -3.47 -5.44
CA PRO A 342 20.99 -2.47 -4.76
C PRO A 342 22.50 -2.76 -4.85
N PHE A 343 22.87 -4.05 -4.82
CA PHE A 343 24.25 -4.49 -4.78
C PHE A 343 24.57 -5.49 -5.90
N ALA A 344 25.59 -5.18 -6.71
CA ALA A 344 26.03 -6.07 -7.78
C ALA A 344 26.65 -7.37 -7.22
N GLY A 345 26.27 -8.52 -7.79
CA GLY A 345 26.80 -9.83 -7.39
C GLY A 345 26.16 -10.45 -6.15
N LEU A 346 25.12 -9.83 -5.58
CA LEU A 346 24.24 -10.39 -4.54
C LEU A 346 22.83 -10.61 -5.10
N ASN A 347 21.98 -11.34 -4.39
CA ASN A 347 20.56 -11.48 -4.74
C ASN A 347 19.89 -10.08 -4.84
N GLY A 348 18.95 -9.99 -5.79
CA GLY A 348 18.11 -8.80 -5.93
C GLY A 348 16.93 -8.87 -4.95
N SER A 349 16.19 -7.77 -4.83
CA SER A 349 14.94 -7.73 -4.08
C SER A 349 13.75 -7.97 -5.00
N GLY A 350 13.05 -9.07 -4.76
CA GLY A 350 11.82 -9.45 -5.43
C GLY A 350 10.57 -8.79 -4.85
N LYS A 351 9.48 -8.89 -5.62
CA LYS A 351 8.13 -8.69 -5.12
C LYS A 351 7.19 -9.71 -5.75
N HIS A 352 7.01 -10.85 -5.10
CA HIS A 352 6.10 -11.88 -5.60
C HIS A 352 4.65 -11.44 -5.40
N ASN A 353 3.80 -11.75 -6.38
CA ASN A 353 2.37 -11.49 -6.31
C ASN A 353 1.63 -12.83 -6.34
N ASN A 354 1.20 -13.29 -5.16
CA ASN A 354 0.34 -14.46 -5.05
C ASN A 354 -1.09 -14.08 -5.46
N TRP A 355 -1.44 -14.34 -6.71
CA TRP A 355 -2.69 -13.89 -7.32
C TRP A 355 -3.75 -15.00 -7.36
N SER A 356 -5.01 -14.66 -7.09
CA SER A 356 -6.14 -15.59 -7.21
C SER A 356 -7.41 -14.90 -7.71
N ILE A 357 -8.39 -15.70 -8.16
CA ILE A 357 -9.70 -15.24 -8.63
C ILE A 357 -10.76 -15.84 -7.70
N VAL A 358 -11.57 -15.00 -7.07
CA VAL A 358 -12.49 -15.40 -6.00
C VAL A 358 -13.88 -14.80 -6.24
N THR A 359 -14.94 -15.59 -6.04
CA THR A 359 -16.32 -15.09 -6.06
C THR A 359 -16.64 -14.28 -4.80
N ASP A 360 -17.61 -13.38 -4.85
CA ASP A 360 -18.19 -12.74 -3.67
C ASP A 360 -18.79 -13.71 -2.64
N THR A 361 -19.12 -14.93 -3.07
CA THR A 361 -19.51 -16.04 -2.18
C THR A 361 -18.32 -16.79 -1.53
N GLY A 362 -17.08 -16.41 -1.85
CA GLY A 362 -15.85 -16.96 -1.24
C GLY A 362 -15.25 -18.17 -1.96
N VAL A 363 -15.69 -18.50 -3.18
CA VAL A 363 -15.14 -19.63 -3.94
C VAL A 363 -13.90 -19.20 -4.71
N ASN A 364 -12.76 -19.81 -4.43
CA ASN A 364 -11.54 -19.67 -5.22
C ASN A 364 -11.65 -20.47 -6.52
N LEU A 365 -11.57 -19.80 -7.67
CA LEU A 365 -11.70 -20.39 -9.00
C LEU A 365 -10.41 -21.04 -9.49
N LEU A 366 -9.29 -20.82 -8.79
CA LEU A 366 -7.99 -21.44 -9.01
C LEU A 366 -7.66 -22.49 -7.93
N ASP A 367 -8.63 -22.90 -7.13
CA ASP A 367 -8.47 -24.02 -6.20
C ASP A 367 -8.88 -25.34 -6.90
N PRO A 368 -7.96 -26.29 -7.08
CA PRO A 368 -8.28 -27.59 -7.68
C PRO A 368 -9.30 -28.40 -6.88
N ARG A 369 -9.39 -28.17 -5.55
CA ARG A 369 -10.06 -29.05 -4.58
C ARG A 369 -9.51 -30.50 -4.65
N ASP A 370 -10.19 -31.43 -3.99
CA ASP A 370 -9.75 -32.83 -3.89
C ASP A 370 -9.80 -33.60 -5.23
N GLU A 371 -10.68 -33.21 -6.16
CA GLU A 371 -10.83 -33.90 -7.46
C GLU A 371 -10.42 -33.01 -8.66
N THR A 372 -9.13 -32.70 -8.76
CA THR A 372 -8.57 -31.80 -9.78
C THR A 372 -8.98 -32.15 -11.22
N HIS A 373 -8.99 -33.43 -11.57
CA HIS A 373 -9.21 -33.89 -12.95
C HIS A 373 -10.67 -33.85 -13.39
N THR A 374 -11.62 -33.84 -12.44
CA THR A 374 -13.07 -33.79 -12.72
C THR A 374 -13.62 -32.37 -12.54
N ASN A 375 -12.89 -31.48 -11.87
CA ASN A 375 -13.25 -30.09 -11.69
C ASN A 375 -13.05 -29.25 -12.98
N MET A 376 -13.97 -29.44 -13.93
CA MET A 376 -13.93 -28.77 -15.24
C MET A 376 -13.96 -27.24 -15.13
N GLN A 377 -14.63 -26.68 -14.12
CA GLN A 377 -14.63 -25.24 -13.87
C GLN A 377 -13.21 -24.76 -13.57
N PHE A 378 -12.52 -25.38 -12.61
CA PHE A 378 -11.13 -25.07 -12.28
C PHE A 378 -10.21 -25.21 -13.49
N LEU A 379 -10.33 -26.30 -14.25
CA LEU A 379 -9.50 -26.54 -15.44
C LEU A 379 -9.69 -25.45 -16.50
N VAL A 380 -10.91 -24.94 -16.69
CA VAL A 380 -11.16 -23.81 -17.61
C VAL A 380 -10.45 -22.54 -17.14
N PHE A 381 -10.55 -22.20 -15.85
CA PHE A 381 -9.87 -21.02 -15.30
C PHE A 381 -8.34 -21.16 -15.36
N LEU A 382 -7.79 -22.32 -14.98
CA LEU A 382 -6.36 -22.62 -15.05
C LEU A 382 -5.84 -22.50 -16.49
N CYS A 383 -6.50 -23.16 -17.45
CA CYS A 383 -6.12 -23.09 -18.86
C CYS A 383 -6.25 -21.67 -19.42
N ALA A 384 -7.24 -20.90 -18.98
CA ALA A 384 -7.39 -19.50 -19.37
C ALA A 384 -6.21 -18.65 -18.87
N VAL A 385 -5.76 -18.85 -17.63
CA VAL A 385 -4.58 -18.15 -17.07
C VAL A 385 -3.31 -18.54 -17.83
N ILE A 386 -3.06 -19.84 -18.03
CA ILE A 386 -1.88 -20.32 -18.80
C ILE A 386 -1.88 -19.72 -20.21
N ARG A 387 -3.03 -19.76 -20.89
CA ARG A 387 -3.18 -19.19 -22.23
C ARG A 387 -2.98 -17.67 -22.23
N ALA A 388 -3.46 -16.96 -21.23
CA ALA A 388 -3.27 -15.51 -21.13
C ALA A 388 -1.78 -15.16 -20.96
N VAL A 389 -1.05 -15.90 -20.13
CA VAL A 389 0.41 -15.73 -19.96
C VAL A 389 1.15 -16.02 -21.26
N ASP A 390 0.79 -17.09 -21.98
CA ASP A 390 1.40 -17.45 -23.26
C ASP A 390 1.15 -16.41 -24.36
N LEU A 391 -0.10 -15.95 -24.49
CA LEU A 391 -0.50 -14.99 -25.53
C LEU A 391 -0.04 -13.55 -25.28
N HIS A 392 0.18 -13.19 -24.02
CA HIS A 392 0.49 -11.82 -23.60
C HIS A 392 1.82 -11.74 -22.84
N ALA A 393 2.75 -12.65 -23.13
CA ALA A 393 4.07 -12.71 -22.51
C ALA A 393 4.91 -11.44 -22.72
N ASP A 394 4.62 -10.66 -23.76
CA ASP A 394 5.24 -9.37 -24.08
C ASP A 394 4.65 -8.19 -23.31
N LEU A 395 3.43 -8.34 -22.78
CA LEU A 395 2.74 -7.35 -21.96
C LEU A 395 3.09 -7.47 -20.47
N LEU A 396 3.42 -8.68 -20.01
CA LEU A 396 3.83 -9.02 -18.64
C LEU A 396 5.33 -8.83 -18.45
#